data_AF-A0A426U8R5-F1
#
_entry.id   AF-A0A426U8R5-F1
#
_cell.length_a   1.000
_cell.length_b   1.000
_cell.length_c   1.000
_cell.angle_alpha   90.00
_cell.angle_beta   90.00
_cell.angle_gamma   90.00
#
_symmetry.space_group_name_H-M   'P 1'
#
loop_
_entity.id
_entity.type
_entity.pdbx_description
1 polymer ?
#
loop_
_entity_poly.entity_id
_entity_poly.type
_entity_poly.pdbx_seq_one_letter_code
_entity_poly.pdbx_strand_id
1 'polypeptide(L)'
;MTRRFFHPFAMLIICTLLLVGIAQPLPTTATTSPHEPAAPLVQAANTLGTVQIEAGWNATCVINQAGQLYCWGDPSTIPNDLGTVRQVSVSNAHTCAITEAGSLRCWGGNQYGETTVPGSLGTVNQVSTGGNHTCAITDVGSLYCWGGNWFGQTDVPTGLGAVRQVSTGWDQTCAVTEAGLLRCWGRSMYGDPINIPSDIGTVRQVSAGRNHTCAITDAGSLRCWGYSSDGETTVPDSLGVVSQVGAGEYYTCALTNVGALYCWGRNAEGQSSVPNTLDTVRQMSVGRDHICVITEAGTLH
;
A
#
# COMPACT_ATOMS: atom_id res chain seq x y z
N MET A 1 -11.67 -15.02 -45.94
CA MET A 1 -10.22 -15.09 -45.75
C MET A 1 -9.93 -15.04 -44.26
N THR A 2 -9.41 -16.15 -43.76
CA THR A 2 -8.97 -16.41 -42.39
C THR A 2 -7.75 -15.60 -42.00
N ARG A 3 -7.73 -15.01 -40.79
CA ARG A 3 -6.57 -15.09 -39.88
C ARG A 3 -7.06 -15.10 -38.43
N ARG A 4 -6.63 -16.15 -37.72
CA ARG A 4 -6.80 -16.38 -36.27
C ARG A 4 -5.55 -15.89 -35.52
N PHE A 5 -5.75 -15.74 -34.20
CA PHE A 5 -4.80 -15.74 -33.08
C PHE A 5 -3.86 -14.54 -32.91
N PHE A 6 -4.02 -13.84 -31.77
CA PHE A 6 -3.21 -14.08 -30.57
C PHE A 6 -4.00 -13.65 -29.32
N HIS A 7 -4.17 -14.59 -28.37
CA HIS A 7 -4.51 -14.30 -26.96
C HIS A 7 -3.22 -13.82 -26.27
N PRO A 8 -3.24 -12.81 -25.40
CA PRO A 8 -2.36 -12.79 -24.25
C PRO A 8 -3.07 -13.55 -23.11
N PHE A 9 -2.46 -14.64 -22.68
CA PHE A 9 -2.72 -15.20 -21.36
C PHE A 9 -2.38 -14.11 -20.34
N ALA A 10 -3.38 -13.59 -19.63
CA ALA A 10 -3.16 -12.82 -18.41
C ALA A 10 -2.60 -13.80 -17.37
N MET A 11 -1.30 -13.73 -17.13
CA MET A 11 -0.62 -14.50 -16.11
C MET A 11 -0.93 -13.84 -14.78
N LEU A 12 -1.94 -14.38 -14.10
CA LEU A 12 -2.18 -14.16 -12.69
C LEU A 12 -0.88 -14.60 -11.97
N ILE A 13 -0.06 -13.66 -11.48
CA ILE A 13 0.98 -13.98 -10.50
C ILE A 13 0.23 -14.21 -9.19
N ILE A 14 -0.44 -15.34 -9.10
CA ILE A 14 -0.88 -15.89 -7.82
C ILE A 14 0.40 -16.35 -7.14
N CYS A 15 0.68 -15.81 -5.95
CA CYS A 15 1.66 -16.38 -5.04
C CYS A 15 1.09 -17.69 -4.42
N THR A 16 0.67 -18.66 -5.25
CA THR A 16 0.25 -19.99 -4.80
C THR A 16 1.41 -20.96 -4.92
N LEU A 17 2.05 -21.26 -3.78
CA LEU A 17 2.90 -22.42 -3.64
C LEU A 17 2.05 -23.61 -3.16
N LEU A 18 1.92 -24.61 -4.02
CA LEU A 18 1.36 -25.93 -3.72
C LEU A 18 2.25 -26.66 -2.72
N LEU A 19 1.73 -26.89 -1.50
CA LEU A 19 2.21 -27.91 -0.59
C LEU A 19 1.66 -29.27 -1.00
N VAL A 20 2.50 -30.16 -1.53
CA VAL A 20 2.28 -31.60 -1.42
C VAL A 20 3.58 -32.24 -0.96
N GLY A 21 3.60 -32.63 0.31
CA GLY A 21 4.65 -33.47 0.86
C GLY A 21 4.49 -34.91 0.38
N ILE A 22 5.54 -35.47 -0.21
CA ILE A 22 5.83 -36.90 -0.15
C ILE A 22 7.35 -37.06 -0.14
N ALA A 23 7.88 -37.63 0.93
CA ALA A 23 9.28 -38.01 1.08
C ALA A 23 9.58 -39.22 0.18
N GLN A 24 10.65 -39.18 -0.65
CA GLN A 24 11.49 -40.32 -1.12
C GLN A 24 12.83 -39.79 -1.70
N PRO A 25 13.92 -40.60 -1.73
CA PRO A 25 15.30 -40.10 -1.82
C PRO A 25 15.78 -39.81 -3.26
N LEU A 26 16.74 -38.87 -3.35
CA LEU A 26 17.41 -38.37 -4.55
C LEU A 26 18.11 -39.47 -5.38
N PRO A 27 18.03 -39.43 -6.73
CA PRO A 27 19.10 -39.92 -7.58
C PRO A 27 20.10 -38.79 -7.88
N THR A 28 21.37 -39.09 -7.64
CA THR A 28 22.55 -38.32 -7.99
C THR A 28 22.71 -38.15 -9.51
N THR A 29 23.25 -36.99 -9.90
CA THR A 29 23.83 -36.58 -11.20
C THR A 29 22.94 -35.75 -12.15
N ALA A 30 23.20 -34.43 -12.20
CA ALA A 30 23.14 -33.61 -13.42
C ALA A 30 23.79 -32.21 -13.19
N THR A 31 25.00 -32.07 -13.72
CA THR A 31 25.65 -30.90 -14.35
C THR A 31 25.19 -29.48 -13.99
N THR A 32 26.10 -28.72 -13.37
CA THR A 32 26.02 -27.28 -13.08
C THR A 32 26.20 -26.42 -14.34
N SER A 33 25.26 -25.51 -14.62
CA SER A 33 25.44 -24.34 -15.49
C SER A 33 25.68 -23.10 -14.62
N PRO A 34 26.67 -22.23 -14.91
CA PRO A 34 26.93 -21.03 -14.11
C PRO A 34 26.34 -19.80 -14.82
N HIS A 35 25.08 -19.41 -14.57
CA HIS A 35 24.61 -18.03 -14.79
C HIS A 35 23.16 -17.74 -14.33
N GLU A 36 22.67 -18.41 -13.29
CA GLU A 36 21.40 -18.02 -12.66
C GLU A 36 21.64 -17.92 -11.15
N PRO A 37 21.54 -16.74 -10.51
CA PRO A 37 21.50 -16.70 -9.07
C PRO A 37 20.22 -17.43 -8.66
N ALA A 38 20.37 -18.54 -7.95
CA ALA A 38 19.25 -19.28 -7.39
C ALA A 38 18.34 -18.29 -6.65
N ALA A 39 17.18 -17.97 -7.23
CA ALA A 39 16.11 -17.28 -6.53
C ALA A 39 15.73 -18.20 -5.37
N PRO A 40 16.06 -17.86 -4.12
CA PRO A 40 16.08 -18.84 -3.09
C PRO A 40 14.64 -19.21 -2.77
N LEU A 41 14.37 -20.51 -2.81
CA LEU A 41 13.20 -21.22 -2.26
C LEU A 41 12.99 -20.99 -0.73
N VAL A 42 13.52 -19.88 -0.19
CA VAL A 42 13.39 -19.37 1.18
C VAL A 42 12.17 -18.44 1.32
N GLN A 43 11.59 -17.97 0.21
CA GLN A 43 10.46 -17.02 0.19
C GLN A 43 9.12 -17.57 0.71
N ALA A 44 8.97 -18.91 0.81
CA ALA A 44 7.72 -19.55 1.24
C ALA A 44 7.63 -19.84 2.76
N ALA A 45 8.76 -19.89 3.47
CA ALA A 45 8.82 -20.33 4.88
C ALA A 45 8.81 -19.17 5.89
N ASN A 46 8.97 -17.93 5.45
CA ASN A 46 9.16 -16.74 6.30
C ASN A 46 7.89 -15.89 6.53
N THR A 47 6.70 -16.38 6.16
CA THR A 47 5.42 -15.68 6.32
C THR A 47 4.77 -15.88 7.69
N LEU A 48 5.24 -16.83 8.49
CA LEU A 48 4.86 -16.95 9.90
C LEU A 48 5.33 -15.70 10.66
N GLY A 49 4.37 -14.89 11.11
CA GLY A 49 4.64 -13.68 11.85
C GLY A 49 4.80 -12.42 11.00
N THR A 50 4.31 -12.34 9.75
CA THR A 50 4.20 -11.04 9.07
C THR A 50 3.29 -10.11 9.86
N VAL A 51 3.77 -8.92 10.24
CA VAL A 51 3.00 -7.93 11.01
C VAL A 51 2.54 -6.76 10.14
N GLN A 52 3.20 -6.53 9.01
CA GLN A 52 2.83 -5.49 8.07
C GLN A 52 3.08 -5.92 6.62
N ILE A 53 2.16 -5.52 5.74
CA ILE A 53 2.29 -5.59 4.28
C ILE A 53 2.13 -4.18 3.74
N GLU A 54 2.94 -3.81 2.76
CA GLU A 54 2.73 -2.63 1.93
C GLU A 54 2.82 -3.01 0.46
N ALA A 55 1.74 -2.79 -0.28
CA ALA A 55 1.69 -2.87 -1.73
C ALA A 55 1.85 -1.45 -2.30
N GLY A 56 2.96 -1.20 -2.98
CA GLY A 56 3.23 0.04 -3.70
C GLY A 56 2.79 -0.06 -5.16
N TRP A 57 3.44 0.71 -6.03
CA TRP A 57 3.08 0.70 -7.46
C TRP A 57 3.67 -0.48 -8.21
N ASN A 58 4.97 -0.73 -8.05
CA ASN A 58 5.70 -1.81 -8.71
C ASN A 58 6.48 -2.68 -7.72
N ALA A 59 6.31 -2.44 -6.42
CA ALA A 59 7.00 -3.14 -5.36
C ALA A 59 6.03 -3.45 -4.23
N THR A 60 6.26 -4.56 -3.57
CA THR A 60 5.56 -4.95 -2.36
C THR A 60 6.62 -5.26 -1.30
N CYS A 61 6.37 -4.80 -0.08
CA CYS A 61 7.23 -5.07 1.05
C CYS A 61 6.43 -5.67 2.21
N VAL A 62 7.09 -6.51 3.01
CA VAL A 62 6.55 -7.08 4.24
C VAL A 62 7.54 -6.96 5.37
N ILE A 63 6.99 -6.80 6.58
CA ILE A 63 7.76 -6.79 7.83
C ILE A 63 7.35 -8.01 8.64
N ASN A 64 8.32 -8.82 9.07
CA ASN A 64 8.07 -9.94 9.98
C ASN A 64 8.08 -9.51 11.46
N GLN A 65 7.73 -10.42 12.37
CA GLN A 65 7.68 -10.20 13.82
C GLN A 65 9.02 -9.77 14.43
N ALA A 66 10.14 -10.06 13.76
CA ALA A 66 11.48 -9.65 14.18
C ALA A 66 11.86 -8.25 13.65
N GLY A 67 10.96 -7.56 12.94
CA GLY A 67 11.21 -6.26 12.32
C GLY A 67 12.06 -6.34 11.05
N GLN A 68 12.23 -7.51 10.44
CA GLN A 68 13.00 -7.65 9.20
C GLN A 68 12.14 -7.30 7.99
N LEU A 69 12.68 -6.45 7.11
CA LEU A 69 12.04 -6.01 5.88
C LEU A 69 12.39 -6.94 4.72
N TYR A 70 11.38 -7.38 3.98
CA TYR A 70 11.54 -8.10 2.72
C TYR A 70 10.74 -7.37 1.65
N CYS A 71 11.36 -7.08 0.51
CA CYS A 71 10.73 -6.39 -0.62
C CYS A 71 10.95 -7.16 -1.91
N TRP A 72 9.96 -7.14 -2.79
CA TRP A 72 10.05 -7.65 -4.17
C TRP A 72 9.45 -6.64 -5.13
N GLY A 73 9.89 -6.68 -6.39
CA GLY A 73 9.56 -5.67 -7.40
C GLY A 73 10.64 -4.59 -7.55
N ASP A 74 10.27 -3.40 -8.02
CA ASP A 74 11.20 -2.28 -8.28
C ASP A 74 10.68 -0.99 -7.62
N PRO A 75 11.46 -0.32 -6.73
CA PRO A 75 12.80 -0.68 -6.25
C PRO A 75 12.79 -1.74 -5.13
N SER A 76 13.52 -2.84 -5.30
CA SER A 76 13.68 -3.90 -4.27
C SER A 76 14.97 -3.81 -3.46
N THR A 77 15.88 -2.89 -3.79
CA THR A 77 17.18 -2.78 -3.11
C THR A 77 17.03 -2.15 -1.73
N ILE A 78 17.06 -2.97 -0.68
CA ILE A 78 17.02 -2.54 0.71
C ILE A 78 18.45 -2.12 1.16
N PRO A 79 18.62 -0.96 1.82
CA PRO A 79 19.92 -0.59 2.41
C PRO A 79 20.42 -1.63 3.42
N ASN A 80 21.66 -2.08 3.27
CA ASN A 80 22.26 -3.11 4.14
C ASN A 80 22.39 -2.69 5.61
N ASP A 81 22.34 -1.38 5.89
CA ASP A 81 22.49 -0.78 7.21
C ASP A 81 21.14 -0.33 7.82
N LEU A 82 20.00 -0.72 7.23
CA LEU A 82 18.68 -0.26 7.66
C LEU A 82 18.32 -0.70 9.10
N GLY A 83 18.79 -1.89 9.51
CA GLY A 83 18.40 -2.50 10.78
C GLY A 83 16.97 -3.03 10.78
N THR A 84 16.36 -3.14 11.96
CA THR A 84 14.96 -3.55 12.11
C THR A 84 14.02 -2.37 11.94
N VAL A 85 12.87 -2.62 11.33
CA VAL A 85 11.84 -1.64 10.99
C VAL A 85 10.48 -2.06 11.51
N ARG A 86 9.66 -1.06 11.83
CA ARG A 86 8.28 -1.24 12.32
C ARG A 86 7.20 -0.76 11.36
N GLN A 87 7.58 0.03 10.36
CA GLN A 87 6.69 0.46 9.28
C GLN A 87 7.48 0.67 7.99
N VAL A 88 6.89 0.28 6.86
CA VAL A 88 7.36 0.63 5.51
C VAL A 88 6.22 1.23 4.71
N SER A 89 6.53 2.22 3.87
CA SER A 89 5.65 2.73 2.83
C SER A 89 6.39 2.73 1.49
N VAL A 90 5.70 2.29 0.44
CA VAL A 90 6.28 1.97 -0.87
C VAL A 90 5.46 2.67 -1.95
N SER A 91 6.11 3.39 -2.86
CA SER A 91 5.46 4.01 -4.02
C SER A 91 6.08 3.55 -5.34
N ASN A 92 5.89 4.30 -6.42
CA ASN A 92 6.48 4.00 -7.73
C ASN A 92 7.98 4.28 -7.80
N ALA A 93 8.41 5.36 -7.16
CA ALA A 93 9.78 5.85 -7.32
C ALA A 93 10.65 5.54 -6.10
N HIS A 94 10.07 5.51 -4.89
CA HIS A 94 10.84 5.44 -3.66
C HIS A 94 10.14 4.61 -2.59
N THR A 95 10.93 4.20 -1.60
CA THR A 95 10.48 3.48 -0.42
C THR A 95 11.02 4.18 0.82
N CYS A 96 10.19 4.26 1.86
CA CYS A 96 10.59 4.78 3.16
C CYS A 96 10.23 3.78 4.25
N ALA A 97 11.14 3.59 5.21
CA ALA A 97 10.91 2.75 6.37
C ALA A 97 11.27 3.48 7.67
N ILE A 98 10.47 3.22 8.71
CA ILE A 98 10.69 3.66 10.08
C ILE A 98 11.38 2.53 10.84
N THR A 99 12.57 2.80 11.36
CA THR A 99 13.29 1.83 12.19
C THR A 99 12.61 1.64 13.54
N GLU A 100 12.92 0.56 14.26
CA GLU A 100 12.45 0.38 15.65
C GLU A 100 12.90 1.52 16.59
N ALA A 101 14.02 2.18 16.27
CA ALA A 101 14.50 3.37 16.97
C ALA A 101 13.73 4.65 16.59
N GLY A 102 12.73 4.57 15.71
CA GLY A 102 11.92 5.69 15.24
C GLY A 102 12.60 6.62 14.23
N SER A 103 13.75 6.22 13.69
CA SER A 103 14.43 6.98 12.62
C SER A 103 13.79 6.66 11.26
N LEU A 104 13.61 7.68 10.43
CA LEU A 104 13.10 7.51 9.07
C LEU A 104 14.27 7.35 8.07
N ARG A 105 14.20 6.34 7.22
CA ARG A 105 15.14 6.10 6.13
C ARG A 105 14.36 5.96 4.82
N CYS A 106 14.74 6.70 3.79
CA CYS A 106 14.14 6.64 2.46
C CYS A 106 15.20 6.36 1.39
N TRP A 107 14.84 5.61 0.35
CA TRP A 107 15.72 5.24 -0.76
C TRP A 107 14.93 5.06 -2.06
N GLY A 108 15.63 5.07 -3.20
CA GLY A 108 15.04 5.01 -4.54
C GLY A 108 15.27 6.29 -5.34
N GLY A 109 14.32 6.63 -6.20
CA GLY A 109 14.28 7.89 -6.95
C GLY A 109 14.27 9.09 -6.01
N ASN A 110 15.01 10.14 -6.39
CA ASN A 110 15.15 11.36 -5.60
C ASN A 110 15.22 12.60 -6.52
N GLN A 111 14.44 12.60 -7.60
CA GLN A 111 14.53 13.66 -8.62
C GLN A 111 14.04 15.01 -8.08
N TYR A 112 13.22 14.97 -7.03
CA TYR A 112 12.54 16.12 -6.43
C TYR A 112 12.82 16.24 -4.93
N GLY A 113 13.74 15.44 -4.40
CA GLY A 113 14.07 15.43 -2.97
C GLY A 113 13.20 14.50 -2.13
N GLU A 114 12.37 13.64 -2.74
CA GLU A 114 11.41 12.76 -2.07
C GLU A 114 12.05 11.77 -1.08
N THR A 115 13.32 11.39 -1.28
CA THR A 115 14.09 10.57 -0.31
C THR A 115 15.02 11.39 0.59
N THR A 116 15.01 12.72 0.46
CA THR A 116 15.87 13.62 1.25
C THR A 116 15.18 13.95 2.57
N VAL A 117 15.34 13.05 3.55
CA VAL A 117 14.71 13.17 4.87
C VAL A 117 15.15 14.48 5.56
N PRO A 118 14.20 15.34 6.02
CA PRO A 118 14.53 16.56 6.74
C PRO A 118 15.31 16.28 8.03
N GLY A 119 16.44 16.97 8.24
CA GLY A 119 17.36 16.69 9.35
C GLY A 119 16.80 16.96 10.76
N SER A 120 15.68 17.67 10.88
CA SER A 120 15.05 18.04 12.15
C SER A 120 13.71 17.33 12.40
N LEU A 121 13.47 16.18 11.75
CA LEU A 121 12.18 15.47 11.85
C LEU A 121 11.94 14.83 13.22
N GLY A 122 13.00 14.42 13.93
CA GLY A 122 12.89 13.69 15.20
C GLY A 122 12.39 12.25 15.00
N THR A 123 11.74 11.70 16.04
CA THR A 123 11.16 10.36 16.03
C THR A 123 9.90 10.35 15.15
N VAL A 124 9.80 9.39 14.24
CA VAL A 124 8.66 9.26 13.31
C VAL A 124 7.77 8.08 13.72
N ASN A 125 6.45 8.31 13.71
CA ASN A 125 5.40 7.34 14.01
C ASN A 125 4.68 6.79 12.79
N GLN A 126 4.55 7.60 11.74
CA GLN A 126 3.96 7.16 10.49
C GLN A 126 4.67 7.78 9.30
N VAL A 127 4.86 7.03 8.22
CA VAL A 127 5.28 7.53 6.91
C VAL A 127 4.30 7.08 5.83
N SER A 128 4.11 7.91 4.81
CA SER A 128 3.36 7.61 3.59
C SER A 128 4.13 8.16 2.39
N THR A 129 4.37 7.32 1.39
CA THR A 129 5.06 7.68 0.14
C THR A 129 4.06 7.84 -1.01
N GLY A 130 4.03 9.01 -1.64
CA GLY A 130 3.19 9.31 -2.79
C GLY A 130 3.93 9.16 -4.12
N GLY A 131 3.40 9.75 -5.19
CA GLY A 131 4.00 9.70 -6.52
C GLY A 131 5.44 10.24 -6.54
N ASN A 132 5.62 11.49 -6.10
CA ASN A 132 6.92 12.18 -6.04
C ASN A 132 7.13 12.94 -4.73
N HIS A 133 6.40 12.59 -3.67
CA HIS A 133 6.49 13.25 -2.36
C HIS A 133 6.36 12.24 -1.22
N THR A 134 6.91 12.59 -0.07
CA THR A 134 6.84 11.80 1.16
C THR A 134 6.22 12.66 2.25
N CYS A 135 5.33 12.06 3.04
CA CYS A 135 4.81 12.69 4.25
C CYS A 135 5.07 11.79 5.47
N ALA A 136 5.43 12.40 6.59
CA ALA A 136 5.72 11.70 7.83
C ALA A 136 5.13 12.43 9.04
N ILE A 137 4.60 11.64 9.98
CA ILE A 137 4.07 12.08 11.26
C ILE A 137 5.09 11.75 12.34
N THR A 138 5.46 12.73 13.14
CA THR A 138 6.37 12.56 14.27
C THR A 138 5.67 11.95 15.50
N ASP A 139 6.43 11.54 16.50
CA ASP A 139 5.90 11.05 17.77
C ASP A 139 5.05 12.07 18.54
N VAL A 140 5.33 13.36 18.37
CA VAL A 140 4.52 14.47 18.89
C VAL A 140 3.35 14.86 17.99
N GLY A 141 3.04 14.08 16.95
CA GLY A 141 1.90 14.28 16.05
C GLY A 141 2.07 15.42 15.04
N SER A 142 3.30 15.92 14.83
CA SER A 142 3.56 16.94 13.81
C SER A 142 3.70 16.30 12.43
N LEU A 143 3.07 16.89 11.41
CA LEU A 143 3.12 16.39 10.04
C LEU A 143 4.12 17.20 9.21
N TYR A 144 5.01 16.48 8.51
CA TYR A 144 5.96 17.05 7.56
C TYR A 144 5.77 16.37 6.21
N CYS A 145 5.78 17.15 5.13
CA CYS A 145 5.78 16.65 3.77
C CYS A 145 6.90 17.31 2.95
N TRP A 146 7.56 16.54 2.09
CA TRP A 146 8.67 17.02 1.25
C TRP A 146 8.74 16.25 -0.08
N GLY A 147 9.52 16.77 -1.03
CA GLY A 147 9.62 16.24 -2.39
C GLY A 147 8.97 17.18 -3.42
N GLY A 148 8.41 16.60 -4.48
CA GLY A 148 7.70 17.31 -5.53
C GLY A 148 6.43 18.02 -5.04
N ASN A 149 6.25 19.28 -5.43
CA ASN A 149 5.19 20.16 -4.91
C ASN A 149 4.46 20.97 -6.00
N TRP A 150 4.33 20.47 -7.22
CA TRP A 150 3.72 21.23 -8.32
C TRP A 150 2.25 21.61 -8.10
N PHE A 151 1.57 20.88 -7.23
CA PHE A 151 0.15 21.05 -6.95
C PHE A 151 -0.13 21.42 -5.49
N GLY A 152 0.92 21.75 -4.73
CA GLY A 152 0.81 22.04 -3.30
C GLY A 152 0.70 20.81 -2.41
N GLN A 153 0.96 19.59 -2.90
CA GLN A 153 0.82 18.34 -2.13
C GLN A 153 1.72 18.26 -0.90
N THR A 154 2.80 19.05 -0.82
CA THR A 154 3.65 19.18 0.37
C THR A 154 3.35 20.43 1.19
N ASP A 155 2.42 21.29 0.77
CA ASP A 155 2.02 22.50 1.50
C ASP A 155 1.08 22.15 2.65
N VAL A 156 1.65 21.62 3.73
CA VAL A 156 0.90 21.21 4.93
C VAL A 156 0.07 22.39 5.46
N PRO A 157 -1.27 22.27 5.53
CA PRO A 157 -2.13 23.34 6.02
C PRO A 157 -1.75 23.80 7.44
N THR A 158 -1.83 25.10 7.69
CA THR A 158 -1.61 25.63 9.03
C THR A 158 -2.78 25.27 9.95
N GLY A 159 -2.48 25.05 11.24
CA GLY A 159 -3.51 24.79 12.25
C GLY A 159 -4.18 23.41 12.19
N LEU A 160 -3.54 22.40 11.58
CA LEU A 160 -4.06 21.01 11.63
C LEU A 160 -4.14 20.43 13.06
N GLY A 161 -3.26 20.88 13.96
CA GLY A 161 -3.07 20.23 15.26
C GLY A 161 -2.32 18.90 15.13
N ALA A 162 -2.46 18.03 16.14
CA ALA A 162 -1.84 16.71 16.13
C ALA A 162 -2.51 15.79 15.09
N VAL A 163 -1.69 15.16 14.25
CA VAL A 163 -2.10 14.24 13.20
C VAL A 163 -1.78 12.81 13.63
N ARG A 164 -2.72 11.87 13.40
CA ARG A 164 -2.52 10.44 13.71
C ARG A 164 -2.49 9.55 12.48
N GLN A 165 -2.94 10.04 11.33
CA GLN A 165 -2.84 9.32 10.07
C GLN A 165 -2.60 10.29 8.92
N VAL A 166 -1.69 9.94 8.02
CA VAL A 166 -1.48 10.55 6.71
C VAL A 166 -1.55 9.46 5.66
N SER A 167 -2.13 9.78 4.51
CA SER A 167 -2.15 8.96 3.30
C SER A 167 -1.89 9.86 2.10
N THR A 168 -0.94 9.45 1.28
CA THR A 168 -0.48 10.15 0.08
C THR A 168 -0.96 9.40 -1.16
N GLY A 169 -1.64 10.10 -2.06
CA GLY A 169 -1.92 9.62 -3.40
C GLY A 169 -0.80 9.98 -4.38
N TRP A 170 -1.15 10.18 -5.65
CA TRP A 170 -0.17 10.58 -6.66
C TRP A 170 0.30 12.03 -6.45
N ASP A 171 -0.65 12.97 -6.44
CA ASP A 171 -0.44 14.42 -6.27
C ASP A 171 -1.35 15.03 -5.18
N GLN A 172 -1.85 14.18 -4.28
CA GLN A 172 -2.72 14.57 -3.18
C GLN A 172 -2.22 14.00 -1.85
N THR A 173 -2.45 14.74 -0.78
CA THR A 173 -2.18 14.30 0.60
C THR A 173 -3.43 14.47 1.42
N CYS A 174 -3.80 13.43 2.18
CA CYS A 174 -4.88 13.47 3.16
C CYS A 174 -4.35 13.14 4.55
N ALA A 175 -4.78 13.89 5.55
CA ALA A 175 -4.43 13.70 6.95
C ALA A 175 -5.68 13.66 7.84
N VAL A 176 -5.63 12.81 8.86
CA VAL A 176 -6.64 12.66 9.90
C VAL A 176 -6.01 13.09 11.22
N THR A 177 -6.63 14.09 11.84
CA THR A 177 -6.17 14.60 13.14
C THR A 177 -6.56 13.66 14.29
N GLU A 178 -5.94 13.85 15.45
CA GLU A 178 -6.35 13.15 16.69
C GLU A 178 -7.83 13.41 17.05
N ALA A 179 -8.37 14.57 16.65
CA ALA A 179 -9.79 14.90 16.81
C ALA A 179 -10.71 14.25 15.74
N GLY A 180 -10.16 13.40 14.85
CA GLY A 180 -10.89 12.73 13.78
C GLY A 180 -11.24 13.65 12.60
N LEU A 181 -10.65 14.85 12.50
CA LEU A 181 -10.90 15.75 11.39
C LEU A 181 -10.08 15.34 10.17
N LEU A 182 -10.75 15.15 9.04
CA LEU A 182 -10.10 14.90 7.75
C LEU A 182 -9.75 16.23 7.05
N ARG A 183 -8.53 16.32 6.54
CA ARG A 183 -8.05 17.40 5.67
C ARG A 183 -7.27 16.81 4.52
N CYS A 184 -7.54 17.28 3.30
CA CYS A 184 -6.82 16.87 2.10
C CYS A 184 -6.41 18.11 1.30
N TRP A 185 -5.23 18.07 0.70
CA TRP A 185 -4.65 19.15 -0.10
C TRP A 185 -3.78 18.57 -1.23
N GLY A 186 -3.32 19.44 -2.13
CA GLY A 186 -2.79 19.03 -3.44
C GLY A 186 -3.85 19.16 -4.54
N ARG A 187 -3.72 18.38 -5.62
CA ARG A 187 -4.74 18.28 -6.68
C ARG A 187 -4.91 16.84 -7.17
N SER A 188 -6.05 16.58 -7.79
CA SER A 188 -6.21 15.45 -8.70
C SER A 188 -5.38 15.70 -9.98
N MET A 189 -4.99 14.64 -10.70
CA MET A 189 -4.23 14.77 -11.97
C MET A 189 -4.99 15.55 -13.05
N TYR A 190 -6.30 15.75 -12.89
CA TYR A 190 -7.14 16.54 -13.78
C TYR A 190 -7.16 18.03 -13.42
N GLY A 191 -6.40 18.43 -12.40
CA GLY A 191 -6.31 19.81 -11.94
C GLY A 191 -7.45 20.24 -11.03
N ASP A 192 -8.42 19.36 -10.75
CA ASP A 192 -9.54 19.68 -9.87
C ASP A 192 -9.12 19.74 -8.38
N PRO A 193 -9.73 20.62 -7.58
CA PRO A 193 -9.55 20.63 -6.14
C PRO A 193 -10.10 19.34 -5.51
N ILE A 194 -9.52 18.97 -4.37
CA ILE A 194 -9.97 17.80 -3.61
C ILE A 194 -11.25 18.18 -2.84
N ASN A 195 -12.39 17.70 -3.32
CA ASN A 195 -13.70 18.00 -2.72
C ASN A 195 -14.08 16.93 -1.69
N ILE A 196 -13.76 17.17 -0.42
CA ILE A 196 -14.19 16.31 0.68
C ILE A 196 -15.70 16.45 0.89
N PRO A 197 -16.48 15.36 1.01
CA PRO A 197 -17.90 15.44 1.36
C PRO A 197 -18.13 16.23 2.65
N SER A 198 -19.01 17.22 2.61
CA SER A 198 -19.26 18.12 3.75
C SER A 198 -19.90 17.42 4.96
N ASP A 199 -20.50 16.27 4.73
CA ASP A 199 -21.20 15.43 5.71
C ASP A 199 -20.35 14.24 6.22
N ILE A 200 -19.04 14.22 5.96
CA ILE A 200 -18.19 13.05 6.24
C ILE A 200 -18.03 12.74 7.75
N GLY A 201 -18.25 13.72 8.63
CA GLY A 201 -18.11 13.54 10.07
C GLY A 201 -16.66 13.27 10.51
N THR A 202 -16.49 12.52 11.60
CA THR A 202 -15.18 12.11 12.09
C THR A 202 -14.69 10.84 11.39
N VAL A 203 -13.40 10.81 11.04
CA VAL A 203 -12.77 9.77 10.24
C VAL A 203 -11.75 9.02 11.09
N ARG A 204 -11.78 7.68 11.07
CA ARG A 204 -10.75 6.84 11.70
C ARG A 204 -9.66 6.37 10.74
N GLN A 205 -9.98 6.22 9.46
CA GLN A 205 -9.01 5.81 8.45
C GLN A 205 -9.26 6.54 7.13
N VAL A 206 -8.20 7.00 6.48
CA VAL A 206 -8.21 7.48 5.09
C VAL A 206 -7.22 6.68 4.25
N SER A 207 -7.54 6.49 2.98
CA SER A 207 -6.65 5.98 1.94
C SER A 207 -6.81 6.82 0.68
N ALA A 208 -5.73 7.43 0.23
CA ALA A 208 -5.66 8.22 -0.99
C ALA A 208 -5.05 7.38 -2.12
N GLY A 209 -5.83 7.11 -3.16
CA GLY A 209 -5.39 6.45 -4.38
C GLY A 209 -4.79 7.46 -5.36
N ARG A 210 -4.74 7.09 -6.65
CA ARG A 210 -4.19 7.98 -7.68
C ARG A 210 -4.98 9.29 -7.81
N ASN A 211 -6.31 9.22 -7.89
CA ASN A 211 -7.20 10.39 -8.04
C ASN A 211 -8.51 10.31 -7.24
N HIS A 212 -8.68 9.26 -6.45
CA HIS A 212 -9.83 9.09 -5.57
C HIS A 212 -9.33 8.93 -4.15
N THR A 213 -10.18 9.25 -3.20
CA THR A 213 -9.89 9.08 -1.78
C THR A 213 -11.07 8.36 -1.16
N CYS A 214 -10.76 7.43 -0.26
CA CYS A 214 -11.73 6.72 0.53
C CYS A 214 -11.44 6.89 2.01
N ALA A 215 -12.48 7.03 2.82
CA ALA A 215 -12.35 7.15 4.27
C ALA A 215 -13.41 6.33 4.99
N ILE A 216 -12.98 5.74 6.11
CA ILE A 216 -13.86 5.08 7.07
C ILE A 216 -14.15 6.06 8.21
N THR A 217 -15.43 6.33 8.44
CA THR A 217 -15.88 7.16 9.55
C THR A 217 -15.83 6.39 10.87
N ASP A 218 -15.86 7.10 12.01
CA ASP A 218 -15.94 6.44 13.33
C ASP A 218 -17.22 5.60 13.49
N ALA A 219 -18.28 5.94 12.75
CA ALA A 219 -19.51 5.15 12.67
C ALA A 219 -19.36 3.84 11.87
N GLY A 220 -18.20 3.59 11.25
CA GLY A 220 -17.91 2.39 10.46
C GLY A 220 -18.37 2.47 9.01
N SER A 221 -18.89 3.61 8.56
CA SER A 221 -19.31 3.82 7.17
C SER A 221 -18.12 4.13 6.28
N LEU A 222 -18.09 3.54 5.08
CA LEU A 222 -17.12 3.85 4.05
C LEU A 222 -17.66 4.93 3.11
N ARG A 223 -16.86 5.97 2.85
CA ARG A 223 -17.16 7.03 1.88
C ARG A 223 -15.98 7.17 0.92
N CYS A 224 -16.25 7.18 -0.38
CA CYS A 224 -15.25 7.42 -1.42
C CYS A 224 -15.67 8.61 -2.30
N TRP A 225 -14.70 9.41 -2.75
CA TRP A 225 -14.93 10.58 -3.60
C TRP A 225 -13.72 10.84 -4.51
N GLY A 226 -13.91 11.73 -5.49
CA GLY A 226 -12.90 12.05 -6.50
C GLY A 226 -13.23 11.44 -7.86
N TYR A 227 -12.20 11.16 -8.66
CA TYR A 227 -12.37 10.59 -9.99
C TYR A 227 -12.91 9.16 -9.94
N SER A 228 -13.83 8.80 -10.83
CA SER A 228 -14.55 7.53 -10.76
C SER A 228 -15.01 7.00 -12.13
N SER A 229 -14.15 7.02 -13.15
CA SER A 229 -14.51 6.56 -14.51
C SER A 229 -14.84 5.07 -14.58
N ASP A 230 -14.28 4.28 -13.67
CA ASP A 230 -14.42 2.83 -13.63
C ASP A 230 -15.29 2.39 -12.44
N GLY A 231 -15.89 3.34 -11.72
CA GLY A 231 -16.77 3.09 -10.57
C GLY A 231 -16.04 3.00 -9.23
N GLU A 232 -14.78 3.43 -9.13
CA GLU A 232 -13.93 3.37 -7.93
C GLU A 232 -14.57 4.00 -6.69
N THR A 233 -15.39 5.05 -6.86
CA THR A 233 -16.06 5.71 -5.74
C THR A 233 -17.45 5.13 -5.44
N THR A 234 -17.91 4.15 -6.22
CA THR A 234 -19.22 3.49 -6.07
C THR A 234 -19.15 2.41 -5.00
N VAL A 235 -19.26 2.83 -3.74
CA VAL A 235 -19.25 1.94 -2.57
C VAL A 235 -20.41 0.93 -2.64
N PRO A 236 -20.16 -0.39 -2.59
CA PRO A 236 -21.22 -1.40 -2.58
C PRO A 236 -22.16 -1.29 -1.36
N ASP A 237 -23.48 -1.33 -1.60
CA ASP A 237 -24.53 -1.14 -0.58
C ASP A 237 -24.50 -2.17 0.58
N SER A 238 -23.88 -3.32 0.38
CA SER A 238 -23.93 -4.48 1.30
C SER A 238 -22.59 -4.80 1.98
N LEU A 239 -21.68 -3.84 2.07
CA LEU A 239 -20.36 -4.00 2.71
C LEU A 239 -20.43 -4.27 4.22
N GLY A 240 -21.46 -3.77 4.91
CA GLY A 240 -21.49 -3.78 6.38
C GLY A 240 -20.42 -2.87 7.00
N VAL A 241 -19.91 -3.24 8.17
CA VAL A 241 -18.89 -2.45 8.88
C VAL A 241 -17.51 -2.76 8.31
N VAL A 242 -16.85 -1.74 7.75
CA VAL A 242 -15.51 -1.84 7.16
C VAL A 242 -14.46 -1.65 8.26
N SER A 243 -13.45 -2.53 8.30
CA SER A 243 -12.28 -2.47 9.20
C SER A 243 -11.13 -1.70 8.57
N GLN A 244 -10.87 -1.95 7.28
CA GLN A 244 -9.78 -1.37 6.50
C GLN A 244 -10.25 -0.96 5.10
N VAL A 245 -9.68 0.12 4.57
CA VAL A 245 -9.86 0.54 3.16
C VAL A 245 -8.51 0.81 2.51
N GLY A 246 -8.39 0.46 1.23
CA GLY A 246 -7.25 0.83 0.39
C GLY A 246 -7.74 1.32 -0.98
N ALA A 247 -7.18 2.43 -1.43
CA ALA A 247 -7.46 3.06 -2.71
C ALA A 247 -6.26 2.87 -3.65
N GLY A 248 -6.46 2.13 -4.74
CA GLY A 248 -5.44 1.85 -5.75
C GLY A 248 -5.38 2.92 -6.86
N GLU A 249 -4.92 2.51 -8.05
CA GLU A 249 -4.84 3.44 -9.18
C GLU A 249 -6.22 3.84 -9.70
N TYR A 250 -7.04 2.83 -9.98
CA TYR A 250 -8.37 2.93 -10.59
C TYR A 250 -9.32 1.89 -9.98
N TYR A 251 -9.09 1.50 -8.74
CA TYR A 251 -9.96 0.57 -8.01
C TYR A 251 -9.84 0.82 -6.51
N THR A 252 -10.80 0.31 -5.75
CA THR A 252 -10.82 0.39 -4.29
C THR A 252 -11.06 -1.01 -3.73
N CYS A 253 -10.44 -1.31 -2.60
CA CYS A 253 -10.79 -2.46 -1.79
C CYS A 253 -11.15 -2.06 -0.37
N ALA A 254 -12.08 -2.82 0.21
CA ALA A 254 -12.51 -2.73 1.59
C ALA A 254 -12.44 -4.12 2.24
N LEU A 255 -11.88 -4.15 3.44
CA LEU A 255 -11.91 -5.31 4.33
C LEU A 255 -12.98 -5.04 5.39
N THR A 256 -13.88 -5.99 5.60
CA THR A 256 -14.93 -5.89 6.62
C THR A 256 -14.43 -6.36 7.98
N ASN A 257 -15.13 -6.01 9.06
CA ASN A 257 -14.84 -6.51 10.41
C ASN A 257 -14.98 -8.03 10.56
N VAL A 258 -15.65 -8.71 9.62
CA VAL A 258 -15.80 -10.17 9.59
C VAL A 258 -14.77 -10.85 8.67
N GLY A 259 -13.78 -10.10 8.17
CA GLY A 259 -12.68 -10.62 7.36
C GLY A 259 -13.03 -10.87 5.88
N ALA A 260 -14.19 -10.39 5.40
CA ALA A 260 -14.53 -10.46 3.98
C ALA A 260 -13.91 -9.29 3.20
N LEU A 261 -13.25 -9.60 2.07
CA LEU A 261 -12.63 -8.65 1.16
C LEU A 261 -13.57 -8.33 -0.01
N TYR A 262 -13.73 -7.05 -0.31
CA TYR A 262 -14.48 -6.57 -1.47
C TYR A 262 -13.60 -5.60 -2.25
N CYS A 263 -13.55 -5.75 -3.57
CA CYS A 263 -12.87 -4.83 -4.46
C CYS A 263 -13.76 -4.45 -5.63
N TRP A 264 -13.70 -3.19 -6.06
CA TRP A 264 -14.51 -2.65 -7.16
C TRP A 264 -13.76 -1.54 -7.88
N GLY A 265 -14.24 -1.18 -9.07
CA GLY A 265 -13.56 -0.26 -9.99
C GLY A 265 -13.03 -0.98 -11.22
N ARG A 266 -11.92 -0.49 -11.78
CA ARG A 266 -11.24 -1.09 -12.93
C ARG A 266 -10.86 -2.54 -12.65
N ASN A 267 -11.06 -3.40 -13.64
CA ASN A 267 -10.73 -4.83 -13.54
C ASN A 267 -10.03 -5.39 -14.79
N ALA A 268 -9.39 -4.53 -15.58
CA ALA A 268 -8.75 -4.94 -16.84
C ALA A 268 -7.62 -5.98 -16.65
N GLU A 269 -6.97 -5.96 -15.47
CA GLU A 269 -5.86 -6.84 -15.10
C GLU A 269 -6.27 -7.86 -14.02
N GLY A 270 -7.55 -7.94 -13.66
CA GLY A 270 -8.04 -8.75 -12.55
C GLY A 270 -7.87 -8.12 -11.16
N GLN A 271 -7.43 -6.86 -11.06
CA GLN A 271 -7.08 -6.19 -9.81
C GLN A 271 -8.23 -6.01 -8.81
N SER A 272 -9.50 -6.08 -9.26
CA SER A 272 -10.68 -6.05 -8.39
C SER A 272 -11.39 -7.41 -8.30
N SER A 273 -10.78 -8.46 -8.84
CA SER A 273 -11.32 -9.82 -8.77
C SER A 273 -10.89 -10.49 -7.46
N VAL A 274 -11.85 -10.74 -6.58
CA VAL A 274 -11.61 -11.47 -5.31
C VAL A 274 -11.91 -12.95 -5.50
N PRO A 275 -10.97 -13.88 -5.23
CA PRO A 275 -11.23 -15.31 -5.31
C PRO A 275 -12.31 -15.75 -4.32
N ASN A 276 -13.27 -16.55 -4.77
CA ASN A 276 -14.32 -17.09 -3.90
C ASN A 276 -13.83 -18.14 -2.89
N THR A 277 -12.58 -18.59 -3.03
CA THR A 277 -11.90 -19.52 -2.12
C THR A 277 -10.98 -18.81 -1.13
N LEU A 278 -10.97 -17.47 -1.10
CA LEU A 278 -10.12 -16.73 -0.18
C LEU A 278 -10.64 -16.89 1.25
N ASP A 279 -9.78 -17.35 2.15
CA ASP A 279 -10.08 -17.43 3.58
C ASP A 279 -10.29 -16.03 4.19
N THR A 280 -10.77 -15.99 5.43
CA THR A 280 -10.94 -14.73 6.18
C THR A 280 -9.63 -13.94 6.22
N VAL A 281 -9.68 -12.71 5.74
CA VAL A 281 -8.54 -11.79 5.68
C VAL A 281 -8.47 -10.98 6.98
N ARG A 282 -7.27 -10.87 7.56
CA ARG A 282 -7.04 -10.03 8.74
C ARG A 282 -6.40 -8.68 8.41
N GLN A 283 -5.70 -8.60 7.28
CA GLN A 283 -4.99 -7.41 6.84
C GLN A 283 -4.88 -7.40 5.32
N MET A 284 -5.05 -6.23 4.72
CA MET A 284 -4.78 -6.00 3.31
C MET A 284 -3.84 -4.81 3.10
N SER A 285 -3.19 -4.76 1.95
CA SER A 285 -2.55 -3.57 1.41
C SER A 285 -2.83 -3.49 -0.08
N VAL A 286 -3.16 -2.28 -0.55
CA VAL A 286 -3.67 -2.03 -1.90
C VAL A 286 -2.62 -1.21 -2.64
N GLY A 287 -2.01 -1.82 -3.64
CA GLY A 287 -1.05 -1.19 -4.54
C GLY A 287 -1.74 -0.58 -5.76
N ARG A 288 -0.93 -0.23 -6.77
CA ARG A 288 -1.40 0.40 -8.01
C ARG A 288 -2.45 -0.45 -8.75
N ASP A 289 -2.14 -1.71 -8.96
CA ASP A 289 -2.90 -2.65 -9.78
C ASP A 289 -2.93 -4.06 -9.17
N HIS A 290 -2.50 -4.20 -7.92
CA HIS A 290 -2.49 -5.46 -7.19
C HIS A 290 -2.79 -5.21 -5.70
N ILE A 291 -3.26 -6.25 -5.04
CA ILE A 291 -3.57 -6.26 -3.61
C ILE A 291 -2.77 -7.40 -2.99
N CYS A 292 -2.24 -7.17 -1.80
CA CYS A 292 -1.65 -8.23 -1.00
C CYS A 292 -2.44 -8.36 0.30
N VAL A 293 -2.73 -9.60 0.70
CA VAL A 293 -3.53 -9.86 1.91
C VAL A 293 -2.87 -10.91 2.79
N ILE A 294 -3.07 -10.79 4.10
CA ILE A 294 -2.78 -11.86 5.05
C ILE A 294 -4.11 -12.41 5.58
N THR A 295 -4.27 -13.72 5.49
CA THR A 295 -5.40 -14.44 6.09
C THR A 295 -5.21 -14.62 7.60
N GLU A 296 -6.28 -14.97 8.31
CA GLU A 296 -6.22 -15.34 9.73
C GLU A 296 -5.26 -16.52 9.99
N ALA A 297 -5.08 -17.41 9.00
CA ALA A 297 -4.10 -18.48 9.05
C ALA A 297 -2.63 -17.99 8.90
N GLY A 298 -2.41 -16.70 8.67
CA GLY A 298 -1.09 -16.10 8.47
C GLY A 298 -0.53 -16.30 7.06
N THR A 299 -1.35 -16.73 6.10
CA THR A 299 -0.91 -16.93 4.71
C THR A 299 -0.97 -15.63 3.94
N LEU A 300 0.12 -15.29 3.24
CA LEU A 300 0.20 -14.15 2.34
C LEU A 300 -0.31 -14.56 0.94
N HIS A 301 -1.25 -13.78 0.40
CA HIS A 301 -1.74 -13.91 -0.97
C HIS A 301 -1.45 -12.63 -1.76
#